data_AF-A0A2D9I7Q8-F1
#
_entry.id   AF-A0A2D9I7Q8-F1
#
_cell.length_a   1.000
_cell.length_b   1.000
_cell.length_c   1.000
_cell.angle_alpha   90.00
_cell.angle_beta   90.00
_cell.angle_gamma   90.00
#
_symmetry.space_group_name_H-M   'P 1'
#
loop_
_entity.id
_entity.type
_entity.pdbx_description
1 polymer ?
#
loop_
_entity_poly.entity_id
_entity_poly.type
_entity_poly.pdbx_seq_one_letter_code
_entity_poly.pdbx_strand_id
1 'polypeptide(L)'
;DLSEELKEILTPLFNKHMENILSGSFSTTMMRDWENDDNELLNWREETSQTVFEKTSSTDQNIEEQEYFDNGILMIAFIKAGVELAYEIMVNNGIKEESAYYESLHELPLIANLVARKKLYEMNNIISDTAEYGCYLFNNDAIPLLKDFFSNVDSDIIGTDALSKNNSAVDDERLKVISDNIREHSIEKIGSELRQHMTTMKNIY
;
A
#
# COMPACT_ATOMS: atom_id res chain seq x y z
N ASP A 1 16.25 1.68 1.74
CA ASP A 1 16.68 0.28 1.79
C ASP A 1 15.50 -0.66 1.77
N LEU A 2 14.76 -0.87 2.88
CA LEU A 2 13.58 -1.77 2.92
C LEU A 2 12.57 -1.52 1.80
N SER A 3 12.21 -0.25 1.56
CA SER A 3 11.30 0.10 0.47
C SER A 3 11.84 -0.30 -0.89
N GLU A 4 13.16 -0.19 -1.14
CA GLU A 4 13.74 -0.54 -2.44
C GLU A 4 13.78 -2.06 -2.62
N GLU A 5 14.12 -2.82 -1.57
CA GLU A 5 14.04 -4.28 -1.58
C GLU A 5 12.61 -4.77 -1.82
N LEU A 6 11.62 -4.18 -1.15
CA LEU A 6 10.21 -4.46 -1.41
C LEU A 6 9.81 -4.14 -2.85
N LYS A 7 10.32 -3.04 -3.43
CA LYS A 7 10.07 -2.72 -4.84
C LYS A 7 10.63 -3.81 -5.75
N GLU A 8 11.87 -4.26 -5.53
CA GLU A 8 12.47 -5.33 -6.32
C GLU A 8 11.64 -6.62 -6.26
N ILE A 9 11.18 -7.02 -5.08
CA ILE A 9 10.39 -8.25 -4.88
C ILE A 9 9.01 -8.13 -5.53
N LEU A 10 8.33 -6.99 -5.36
CA LEU A 10 6.93 -6.81 -5.75
C LEU A 10 6.76 -6.37 -7.21
N THR A 11 7.81 -5.83 -7.85
CA THR A 11 7.75 -5.35 -9.25
C THR A 11 7.14 -6.38 -10.22
N PRO A 12 7.53 -7.67 -10.21
CA PRO A 12 6.92 -8.66 -11.11
C PRO A 12 5.42 -8.83 -10.90
N LEU A 13 4.96 -8.76 -9.63
CA LEU A 13 3.56 -8.92 -9.29
C LEU A 13 2.73 -7.71 -9.75
N PHE A 14 3.20 -6.48 -9.50
CA PHE A 14 2.48 -5.29 -9.97
C PHE A 14 2.41 -5.23 -11.50
N ASN A 15 3.49 -5.61 -12.21
CA ASN A 15 3.46 -5.71 -13.67
C ASN A 15 2.44 -6.74 -14.16
N LYS A 16 2.40 -7.94 -13.55
CA LYS A 16 1.40 -8.97 -13.84
C LYS A 16 -0.02 -8.45 -13.66
N HIS A 17 -0.29 -7.71 -12.58
CA HIS A 17 -1.61 -7.12 -12.35
C HIS A 17 -1.97 -6.09 -13.43
N MET A 18 -1.05 -5.17 -13.77
CA MET A 18 -1.30 -4.18 -14.81
C MET A 18 -1.51 -4.82 -16.19
N GLU A 19 -0.74 -5.85 -16.53
CA GLU A 19 -0.92 -6.63 -17.76
C GLU A 19 -2.30 -7.32 -17.80
N ASN A 20 -2.72 -7.93 -16.69
CA ASN A 20 -4.03 -8.55 -16.58
C ASN A 20 -5.18 -7.54 -16.71
N ILE A 21 -5.00 -6.33 -16.19
CA ILE A 21 -5.97 -5.24 -16.35
C ILE A 21 -6.05 -4.80 -17.81
N LEU A 22 -4.91 -4.50 -18.44
CA LEU A 22 -4.86 -4.01 -19.83
C LEU A 22 -5.34 -5.04 -20.86
N SER A 23 -5.06 -6.33 -20.63
CA SER A 23 -5.52 -7.42 -21.49
C SER A 23 -7.00 -7.75 -21.31
N GLY A 24 -7.65 -7.25 -20.26
CA GLY A 24 -9.01 -7.65 -19.87
C GLY A 24 -9.10 -9.02 -19.20
N SER A 25 -7.96 -9.67 -18.91
CA SER A 25 -7.90 -10.94 -18.19
C SER A 25 -8.47 -10.81 -16.78
N PHE A 26 -8.17 -9.71 -16.09
CA PHE A 26 -8.71 -9.39 -14.76
C PHE A 26 -10.24 -9.36 -14.75
N SER A 27 -10.85 -8.52 -15.61
CA SER A 27 -12.30 -8.37 -15.66
C SER A 27 -12.99 -9.65 -16.13
N THR A 28 -12.41 -10.36 -17.10
CA THR A 28 -12.95 -11.65 -17.57
C THR A 28 -12.97 -12.69 -16.46
N THR A 29 -11.91 -12.75 -15.64
CA THR A 29 -11.82 -13.71 -14.53
C THR A 29 -12.84 -13.38 -13.44
N MET A 30 -12.91 -12.11 -13.03
CA MET A 30 -13.89 -11.64 -12.04
C MET A 30 -15.34 -11.89 -12.50
N MET A 31 -15.68 -11.58 -13.76
CA MET A 31 -17.03 -11.80 -14.28
C MET A 31 -17.42 -13.28 -14.31
N ARG A 32 -16.46 -14.21 -14.45
CA ARG A 32 -16.74 -15.65 -14.33
C ARG A 32 -17.09 -16.05 -12.90
N ASP A 33 -16.49 -15.41 -11.91
CA ASP A 33 -16.86 -15.64 -10.51
C ASP A 33 -18.27 -15.10 -10.22
N TRP A 34 -18.61 -13.93 -10.79
CA TRP A 34 -19.96 -13.37 -10.70
C TRP A 34 -21.02 -14.28 -11.35
N GLU A 35 -20.71 -14.91 -12.49
CA GLU A 35 -21.57 -15.92 -13.11
C GLU A 35 -21.68 -17.22 -12.27
N ASN A 36 -20.79 -17.40 -11.29
CA ASN A 36 -20.73 -18.52 -10.37
C ASN A 36 -21.12 -18.11 -8.94
N ASP A 37 -22.07 -17.17 -8.82
CA ASP A 37 -22.63 -16.69 -7.54
C ASP A 37 -21.58 -16.15 -6.55
N ASP A 38 -20.55 -15.46 -7.06
CA ASP A 38 -19.48 -14.82 -6.27
C ASP A 38 -18.72 -15.80 -5.36
N ASN A 39 -18.61 -17.07 -5.77
CA ASN A 39 -18.08 -18.13 -4.91
C ASN A 39 -16.64 -17.85 -4.43
N GLU A 40 -15.72 -17.44 -5.29
CA GLU A 40 -14.35 -17.10 -4.88
C GLU A 40 -14.33 -15.88 -3.96
N LEU A 41 -15.03 -14.81 -4.34
CA LEU A 41 -15.12 -13.59 -3.54
C LEU A 41 -15.63 -13.86 -2.12
N LEU A 42 -16.73 -14.61 -2.00
CA LEU A 42 -17.34 -14.94 -0.71
C LEU A 42 -16.46 -15.85 0.13
N ASN A 43 -15.75 -16.81 -0.49
CA ASN A 43 -14.80 -17.67 0.22
C ASN A 43 -13.62 -16.84 0.77
N TRP A 44 -13.02 -15.94 -0.01
CA TRP A 44 -11.93 -15.08 0.48
C TRP A 44 -12.39 -14.11 1.57
N ARG A 45 -13.63 -13.60 1.46
CA ARG A 45 -14.24 -12.78 2.50
C ARG A 45 -14.42 -13.56 3.81
N GLU A 46 -14.88 -14.80 3.73
CA GLU A 46 -14.97 -15.69 4.89
C GLU A 46 -13.58 -15.96 5.48
N GLU A 47 -12.60 -16.38 4.68
CA GLU A 47 -11.22 -16.64 5.13
C GLU A 47 -10.60 -15.42 5.81
N THR A 48 -10.77 -14.23 5.23
CA THR A 48 -10.29 -12.96 5.79
C THR A 48 -10.90 -12.67 7.14
N SER A 49 -12.22 -12.87 7.30
CA SER A 49 -12.93 -12.71 8.58
C SER A 49 -12.42 -13.65 9.67
N GLN A 50 -11.81 -14.78 9.26
CA GLN A 50 -11.27 -15.77 10.18
C GLN A 50 -9.83 -15.51 10.62
N THR A 51 -9.13 -14.55 9.99
CA THR A 51 -7.74 -14.22 10.30
C THR A 51 -7.54 -13.74 11.74
N VAL A 52 -6.33 -13.92 12.25
CA VAL A 52 -5.95 -13.45 13.59
C VAL A 52 -6.08 -11.93 13.68
N PHE A 53 -5.69 -11.19 12.64
CA PHE A 53 -5.80 -9.74 12.60
C PHE A 53 -7.25 -9.27 12.76
N GLU A 54 -8.20 -9.87 12.02
CA GLU A 54 -9.62 -9.51 12.11
C GLU A 54 -10.21 -9.84 13.50
N LYS A 55 -9.83 -10.97 14.10
CA LYS A 55 -10.37 -11.41 15.39
C LYS A 55 -9.74 -10.77 16.62
N THR A 56 -8.53 -10.22 16.51
CA THR A 56 -7.82 -9.65 17.66
C THR A 56 -8.51 -8.38 18.16
N SER A 57 -8.88 -8.30 19.44
CA SER A 57 -9.46 -7.07 19.99
C SER A 57 -8.45 -5.93 19.97
N SER A 58 -8.89 -4.72 19.62
CA SER A 58 -8.06 -3.52 19.74
C SER A 58 -7.61 -3.32 21.19
N THR A 59 -6.41 -2.77 21.37
CA THR A 59 -5.91 -2.41 22.69
C THR A 59 -6.60 -1.12 23.17
N ASP A 60 -6.84 -1.03 24.48
CA ASP A 60 -7.28 0.21 25.15
C ASP A 60 -6.10 1.12 25.51
N GLN A 61 -4.86 0.67 25.26
CA GLN A 61 -3.67 1.47 25.49
C GLN A 61 -3.65 2.67 24.54
N ASN A 62 -3.36 3.83 25.09
CA ASN A 62 -3.07 5.01 24.28
C ASN A 62 -1.69 4.82 23.65
N ILE A 63 -1.63 4.88 22.32
CA ILE A 63 -0.41 4.85 21.53
C ILE A 63 -0.23 6.24 20.96
N GLU A 64 0.89 6.89 21.27
CA GLU A 64 1.18 8.23 20.78
C GLU A 64 1.46 8.21 19.28
N GLU A 65 1.19 9.32 18.58
CA GLU A 65 1.38 9.42 17.13
C GLU A 65 2.81 9.03 16.71
N GLN A 66 3.82 9.53 17.41
CA GLN A 66 5.22 9.24 17.10
C GLN A 66 5.55 7.74 17.27
N GLU A 67 4.90 7.05 18.19
CA GLU A 67 5.13 5.63 18.43
C GLU A 67 4.67 4.77 17.25
N TYR A 68 3.63 5.17 16.51
CA TYR A 68 3.25 4.50 15.26
C TYR A 68 4.33 4.61 14.19
N PHE A 69 5.03 5.75 14.11
CA PHE A 69 6.10 5.93 13.14
C PHE A 69 7.37 5.17 13.56
N ASP A 70 7.75 5.27 14.83
CA ASP A 70 8.98 4.68 15.34
C ASP A 70 8.90 3.15 15.36
N ASN A 71 7.75 2.59 15.77
CA ASN A 71 7.52 1.15 15.77
C ASN A 71 7.06 0.61 14.40
N GLY A 72 6.74 1.48 13.45
CA GLY A 72 6.09 1.14 12.17
C GLY A 72 6.97 1.23 10.94
N ILE A 73 8.30 1.16 11.08
CA ILE A 73 9.26 1.39 10.00
C ILE A 73 8.99 0.51 8.78
N LEU A 74 8.68 -0.78 9.00
CA LEU A 74 8.30 -1.69 7.92
C LEU A 74 7.00 -1.25 7.21
N MET A 75 6.01 -0.76 7.96
CA MET A 75 4.74 -0.28 7.38
C MET A 75 4.96 0.94 6.49
N ILE A 76 5.82 1.88 6.92
CA ILE A 76 6.21 3.06 6.13
C ILE A 76 6.89 2.61 4.82
N ALA A 77 7.78 1.61 4.90
CA ALA A 77 8.45 1.06 3.72
C ALA A 77 7.48 0.40 2.74
N PHE A 78 6.49 -0.36 3.24
CA PHE A 78 5.43 -0.94 2.40
C PHE A 78 4.58 0.12 1.71
N ILE A 79 4.18 1.16 2.43
CA ILE A 79 3.40 2.27 1.85
C ILE A 79 4.20 2.94 0.73
N LYS A 80 5.46 3.33 0.99
CA LYS A 80 6.32 3.95 -0.02
C LYS A 80 6.47 3.03 -1.24
N ALA A 81 6.87 1.78 -1.03
CA ALA A 81 7.10 0.83 -2.12
C ALA A 81 5.84 0.58 -2.96
N GLY A 82 4.70 0.32 -2.31
CA GLY A 82 3.45 0.01 -2.99
C GLY A 82 2.89 1.19 -3.79
N VAL A 83 2.93 2.39 -3.22
CA VAL A 83 2.48 3.62 -3.90
C VAL A 83 3.37 3.94 -5.09
N GLU A 84 4.70 3.93 -4.91
CA GLU A 84 5.64 4.19 -5.99
C GLU A 84 5.50 3.17 -7.12
N LEU A 85 5.41 1.87 -6.81
CA LEU A 85 5.21 0.83 -7.83
C LEU A 85 3.90 0.99 -8.59
N ALA A 86 2.79 1.21 -7.89
CA ALA A 86 1.50 1.43 -8.53
C ALA A 86 1.58 2.61 -9.51
N TYR A 87 2.14 3.73 -9.04
CA TYR A 87 2.32 4.93 -9.85
C TYR A 87 3.24 4.69 -11.06
N GLU A 88 4.45 4.16 -10.85
CA GLU A 88 5.46 3.94 -11.88
C GLU A 88 4.91 3.01 -12.97
N ILE A 89 4.25 1.92 -12.58
CA ILE A 89 3.74 0.93 -13.52
C ILE A 89 2.55 1.48 -14.32
N MET A 90 1.67 2.26 -13.69
CA MET A 90 0.62 2.97 -14.42
C MET A 90 1.23 3.92 -15.46
N VAL A 91 2.18 4.75 -15.07
CA VAL A 91 2.84 5.73 -15.97
C VAL A 91 3.59 5.05 -17.10
N ASN A 92 4.33 3.98 -16.79
CA ASN A 92 5.07 3.20 -17.79
C ASN A 92 4.15 2.54 -18.84
N ASN A 93 2.88 2.30 -18.50
CA ASN A 93 1.86 1.77 -19.40
C ASN A 93 1.02 2.88 -20.07
N GLY A 94 1.46 4.14 -20.00
CA GLY A 94 0.85 5.26 -20.71
C GLY A 94 -0.30 5.96 -19.97
N ILE A 95 -0.54 5.63 -18.69
CA ILE A 95 -1.45 6.41 -17.85
C ILE A 95 -0.77 7.74 -17.49
N LYS A 96 -1.54 8.82 -17.48
CA LYS A 96 -1.02 10.15 -17.14
C LYS A 96 -0.60 10.21 -15.67
N GLU A 97 0.45 10.98 -15.39
CA GLU A 97 0.98 11.16 -14.03
C GLU A 97 -0.09 11.65 -13.05
N GLU A 98 -0.98 12.55 -13.47
CA GLU A 98 -2.06 13.05 -12.62
C GLU A 98 -3.05 11.94 -12.26
N SER A 99 -3.45 11.13 -13.24
CA SER A 99 -4.34 9.99 -13.02
C SER A 99 -3.68 8.96 -12.13
N ALA A 100 -2.42 8.60 -12.40
CA ALA A 100 -1.67 7.66 -11.59
C ALA A 100 -1.53 8.15 -10.14
N TYR A 101 -1.33 9.46 -9.92
CA TYR A 101 -1.29 10.05 -8.58
C TYR A 101 -2.63 9.96 -7.85
N TYR A 102 -3.74 10.29 -8.52
CA TYR A 102 -5.07 10.22 -7.92
C TYR A 102 -5.44 8.78 -7.53
N GLU A 103 -5.21 7.83 -8.42
CA GLU A 103 -5.54 6.40 -8.24
C GLU A 103 -4.51 5.63 -7.38
N SER A 104 -3.53 6.32 -6.78
CA SER A 104 -2.55 5.71 -5.86
C SER A 104 -2.41 6.49 -4.56
N LEU A 105 -1.55 7.52 -4.52
CA LEU A 105 -1.21 8.24 -3.30
C LEU A 105 -2.37 9.07 -2.76
N HIS A 106 -3.20 9.67 -3.61
CA HIS A 106 -4.25 10.57 -3.16
C HIS A 106 -5.36 9.85 -2.37
N GLU A 107 -5.75 8.65 -2.79
CA GLU A 107 -6.83 7.89 -2.16
C GLU A 107 -6.39 7.08 -0.93
N LEU A 108 -5.08 6.83 -0.78
CA LEU A 108 -4.55 6.01 0.31
C LEU A 108 -5.04 6.43 1.70
N PRO A 109 -5.09 7.73 2.08
CA PRO A 109 -5.62 8.14 3.38
C PRO A 109 -7.08 7.72 3.61
N LEU A 110 -7.91 7.70 2.56
CA LEU A 110 -9.30 7.30 2.67
C LEU A 110 -9.42 5.81 2.99
N ILE A 111 -8.65 4.97 2.30
CA ILE A 111 -8.61 3.52 2.55
C ILE A 111 -8.04 3.22 3.94
N ALA A 112 -6.96 3.91 4.33
CA ALA A 112 -6.37 3.78 5.66
C ALA A 112 -7.36 4.12 6.78
N ASN A 113 -8.21 5.14 6.59
CA ASN A 113 -9.26 5.50 7.54
C ASN A 113 -10.32 4.40 7.71
N LEU A 114 -10.66 3.66 6.65
CA LEU A 114 -11.58 2.51 6.74
C LEU A 114 -10.98 1.39 7.60
N VAL A 115 -9.71 1.07 7.36
CA VAL A 115 -8.97 0.07 8.14
C VAL A 115 -8.82 0.51 9.60
N ALA A 116 -8.53 1.78 9.86
CA ALA A 116 -8.47 2.31 11.22
C ALA A 116 -9.82 2.22 11.95
N ARG A 117 -10.93 2.42 11.22
CA ARG A 117 -12.27 2.39 11.80
C ARG A 117 -12.69 0.98 12.24
N LYS A 118 -12.55 0.00 11.36
CA LYS A 118 -13.07 -1.37 11.56
C LYS A 118 -12.33 -2.41 10.71
N LYS A 119 -11.02 -2.27 10.58
CA LYS A 119 -10.08 -3.23 9.96
C LYS A 119 -10.41 -3.54 8.50
N LEU A 120 -9.97 -4.68 7.99
CA LEU A 120 -10.18 -5.09 6.60
C LEU A 120 -11.65 -5.34 6.32
N TYR A 121 -12.44 -5.74 7.33
CA TYR A 121 -13.88 -5.88 7.17
C TYR A 121 -14.55 -4.61 6.66
N GLU A 122 -14.29 -3.45 7.29
CA GLU A 122 -14.91 -2.19 6.86
C GLU A 122 -14.36 -1.68 5.54
N MET A 123 -13.06 -1.89 5.28
CA MET A 123 -12.49 -1.59 3.97
C MET A 123 -13.24 -2.37 2.87
N ASN A 124 -13.29 -3.69 3.00
CA ASN A 124 -13.89 -4.58 2.00
C ASN A 124 -15.41 -4.39 1.87
N ASN A 125 -16.09 -4.00 2.95
CA ASN A 125 -17.53 -3.72 2.91
C ASN A 125 -17.89 -2.35 2.30
N ILE A 126 -16.94 -1.42 2.17
CA ILE A 126 -17.19 -0.06 1.65
C ILE A 126 -16.73 0.10 0.20
N ILE A 127 -15.66 -0.57 -0.20
CA ILE A 127 -15.22 -0.58 -1.60
C ILE A 127 -16.17 -1.41 -2.48
N SER A 128 -16.05 -1.27 -3.80
CA SER A 128 -16.86 -2.07 -4.74
C SER A 128 -16.42 -3.54 -4.76
N ASP A 129 -17.32 -4.45 -5.16
CA ASP A 129 -16.96 -5.87 -5.33
C ASP A 129 -15.78 -6.06 -6.30
N THR A 130 -15.66 -5.21 -7.33
CA THR A 130 -14.48 -5.22 -8.24
C THR A 130 -13.18 -4.89 -7.50
N ALA A 131 -13.21 -3.90 -6.61
CA ALA A 131 -12.03 -3.51 -5.84
C ALA A 131 -11.68 -4.56 -4.78
N GLU A 132 -12.68 -5.14 -4.11
CA GLU A 132 -12.48 -6.22 -3.15
C GLU A 132 -11.91 -7.48 -3.82
N TYR A 133 -12.47 -7.89 -4.96
CA TYR A 133 -11.96 -9.04 -5.72
C TYR A 133 -10.51 -8.81 -6.17
N GLY A 134 -10.20 -7.60 -6.68
CA GLY A 134 -8.83 -7.22 -7.02
C GLY A 134 -7.88 -7.23 -5.83
N CYS A 135 -8.34 -6.80 -4.65
CA CYS A 135 -7.57 -6.84 -3.41
C CYS A 135 -7.20 -8.29 -3.03
N TYR A 136 -8.15 -9.22 -3.07
CA TYR A 136 -7.88 -10.62 -2.76
C TYR A 136 -6.94 -11.28 -3.76
N LEU A 137 -7.14 -11.05 -5.07
CA LEU A 137 -6.23 -11.56 -6.10
C LEU A 137 -4.78 -11.12 -5.83
N PHE A 138 -4.59 -9.84 -5.52
CA PHE A 138 -3.26 -9.32 -5.21
C PHE A 138 -2.71 -9.94 -3.93
N ASN A 139 -3.50 -9.98 -2.86
CA ASN A 139 -3.07 -10.47 -1.55
C ASN A 139 -2.67 -11.96 -1.59
N ASN A 140 -3.43 -12.79 -2.34
CA ASN A 140 -3.18 -14.22 -2.50
C ASN A 140 -1.84 -14.51 -3.19
N ASP A 141 -1.39 -13.64 -4.08
CA ASP A 141 -0.08 -13.74 -4.74
C ASP A 141 1.04 -13.04 -3.92
N ALA A 142 0.74 -11.92 -3.25
CA ALA A 142 1.71 -11.12 -2.52
C ALA A 142 2.19 -11.80 -1.22
N ILE A 143 1.30 -12.43 -0.45
CA ILE A 143 1.65 -13.08 0.82
C ILE A 143 2.69 -14.20 0.61
N PRO A 144 2.50 -15.15 -0.34
CA PRO A 144 3.52 -16.16 -0.63
C PRO A 144 4.83 -15.57 -1.14
N LEU A 145 4.76 -14.52 -1.97
CA LEU A 145 5.92 -13.86 -2.56
C LEU A 145 6.81 -13.18 -1.50
N LEU A 146 6.21 -12.61 -0.47
CA LEU A 146 6.91 -11.92 0.62
C LEU A 146 7.40 -12.87 1.72
N LYS A 147 7.10 -14.17 1.65
CA LYS A 147 7.44 -15.13 2.71
C LYS A 147 8.93 -15.17 3.03
N ASP A 148 9.77 -15.17 2.00
CA ASP A 148 11.23 -15.22 2.17
C ASP A 148 11.77 -13.89 2.73
N PHE A 149 11.18 -12.76 2.32
CA PHE A 149 11.49 -11.45 2.90
C PHE A 149 11.20 -11.44 4.41
N PHE A 150 10.00 -11.84 4.83
CA PHE A 150 9.64 -11.89 6.25
C PHE A 150 10.45 -12.91 7.05
N SER A 151 11.02 -13.92 6.41
CA SER A 151 11.89 -14.91 7.08
C SER A 151 13.30 -14.39 7.35
N ASN A 152 13.74 -13.37 6.61
CA ASN A 152 15.10 -12.82 6.67
C ASN A 152 15.16 -11.44 7.34
N VAL A 153 14.02 -10.73 7.41
CA VAL A 153 13.96 -9.39 7.97
C VAL A 153 14.09 -9.41 9.49
N ASP A 154 14.77 -8.40 10.05
CA ASP A 154 14.95 -8.26 11.50
C ASP A 154 13.59 -8.02 12.18
N SER A 155 13.35 -8.61 13.36
CA SER A 155 12.14 -8.33 14.13
C SER A 155 12.09 -6.88 14.63
N ASP A 156 13.24 -6.22 14.76
CA ASP A 156 13.33 -4.90 15.34
C ASP A 156 12.77 -3.78 14.43
N ILE A 157 12.49 -4.05 13.16
CA ILE A 157 11.94 -3.05 12.22
C ILE A 157 10.41 -2.89 12.29
N ILE A 158 9.74 -3.65 13.16
CA ILE A 158 8.28 -3.60 13.37
C ILE A 158 7.93 -3.91 14.84
N GLY A 159 7.09 -3.08 15.45
CA GLY A 159 6.64 -3.26 16.83
C GLY A 159 7.69 -2.98 17.91
N THR A 160 8.88 -2.48 17.52
CA THR A 160 9.93 -2.07 18.46
C THR A 160 10.49 -0.70 18.10
N ASP A 161 10.94 0.00 19.13
CA ASP A 161 11.55 1.33 19.04
C ASP A 161 13.10 1.24 18.93
N ALA A 162 13.62 0.10 18.46
CA ALA A 162 15.05 -0.21 18.51
C ALA A 162 15.88 0.72 17.62
N LEU A 163 15.34 1.12 16.47
CA LEU A 163 16.02 1.99 15.51
C LEU A 163 16.04 3.46 15.92
N SER A 164 15.00 3.97 16.60
CA SER A 164 15.02 5.34 17.14
C SER A 164 16.02 5.49 18.30
N LYS A 165 16.22 4.41 19.07
CA LYS A 165 17.18 4.34 20.19
C LYS A 165 18.62 4.12 19.74
N ASN A 166 18.83 3.78 18.47
CA ASN A 166 20.15 3.54 17.93
C ASN A 166 20.81 4.89 17.56
N ASN A 167 21.56 5.47 18.51
CA ASN A 167 22.35 6.70 18.34
C ASN A 167 23.59 6.52 17.45
N SER A 168 23.52 5.63 16.45
CA SER A 168 24.60 5.47 15.49
C SER A 168 24.64 6.72 14.59
N ALA A 169 25.83 7.33 14.45
CA ALA A 169 26.00 8.46 13.57
C ALA A 169 25.60 8.05 12.14
N VAL A 170 24.57 8.68 11.61
CA VAL A 170 24.14 8.47 10.23
C VAL A 170 25.03 9.33 9.33
N ASP A 171 25.46 8.77 8.21
CA ASP A 171 26.22 9.50 7.20
C ASP A 171 25.34 10.59 6.56
N ASP A 172 25.65 11.85 6.86
CA ASP A 172 24.93 13.03 6.37
C ASP A 172 24.90 13.10 4.83
N GLU A 173 25.94 12.63 4.15
CA GLU A 173 26.00 12.62 2.69
C GLU A 173 24.99 11.61 2.14
N ARG A 174 24.94 10.40 2.73
CA ARG A 174 23.96 9.38 2.38
C ARG A 174 22.53 9.84 2.65
N LEU A 175 22.27 10.48 3.79
CA LEU A 175 20.95 11.03 4.12
C LEU A 175 20.48 12.07 3.11
N LYS A 176 21.40 12.94 2.68
CA LYS A 176 21.11 13.93 1.66
C LYS A 176 20.73 13.26 0.34
N VAL A 177 21.52 12.29 -0.13
CA VAL A 177 21.23 11.54 -1.35
C VAL A 177 19.86 10.84 -1.29
N ILE A 178 19.54 10.18 -0.18
CA ILE A 178 18.24 9.51 -0.01
C ILE A 178 17.10 10.54 -0.02
N SER A 179 17.26 11.66 0.69
CA SER A 179 16.24 12.71 0.75
C SER A 179 15.99 13.34 -0.61
N ASP A 180 17.06 13.59 -1.36
CA ASP A 180 16.99 14.14 -2.73
C ASP A 180 16.29 13.14 -3.65
N ASN A 181 16.64 11.85 -3.61
CA ASN A 181 16.00 10.81 -4.42
C ASN A 181 14.48 10.70 -4.14
N ILE A 182 14.07 10.76 -2.87
CA ILE A 182 12.65 10.72 -2.50
C ILE A 182 11.91 11.93 -3.07
N ARG A 183 12.46 13.14 -2.92
CA ARG A 183 11.83 14.37 -3.41
C ARG A 183 11.81 14.48 -4.93
N GLU A 184 12.80 13.89 -5.59
CA GLU A 184 12.92 13.92 -7.05
C GLU A 184 12.05 12.88 -7.75
N HIS A 185 11.46 11.94 -7.01
CA HIS A 185 10.50 10.98 -7.54
C HIS A 185 9.31 11.70 -8.19
N SER A 186 8.90 11.25 -9.38
CA SER A 186 7.88 11.96 -10.17
C SER A 186 6.53 12.06 -9.46
N ILE A 187 6.13 11.04 -8.69
CA ILE A 187 4.93 11.09 -7.84
C ILE A 187 4.93 12.26 -6.85
N GLU A 188 6.08 12.62 -6.28
CA GLU A 188 6.19 13.73 -5.33
C GLU A 188 6.11 15.08 -6.04
N LYS A 189 6.72 15.18 -7.23
CA LYS A 189 6.65 16.37 -8.08
C LYS A 189 5.21 16.67 -8.49
N ILE A 190 4.53 15.70 -9.12
CA ILE A 190 3.14 15.88 -9.57
C ILE A 190 2.19 16.03 -8.37
N GLY A 191 2.44 15.30 -7.29
CA GLY A 191 1.66 15.40 -6.08
C GLY A 191 1.74 16.78 -5.41
N SER A 192 2.93 17.37 -5.37
CA SER A 192 3.12 18.73 -4.86
C SER A 192 2.31 19.75 -5.67
N GLU A 193 2.37 19.66 -7.00
CA GLU A 193 1.59 20.54 -7.90
C GLU A 193 0.08 20.39 -7.67
N LEU A 194 -0.43 19.15 -7.68
CA LEU A 194 -1.86 18.88 -7.52
C LEU A 194 -2.39 19.29 -6.14
N ARG A 195 -1.64 19.04 -5.05
CA ARG A 195 -2.01 19.46 -3.68
C ARG A 195 -2.07 20.98 -3.54
N GLN A 196 -1.18 21.71 -4.21
CA GLN A 196 -1.21 23.17 -4.22
C GLN A 196 -2.47 23.69 -4.92
N HIS A 197 -2.86 23.11 -6.05
CA HIS A 197 -4.08 23.47 -6.76
C HIS A 197 -5.34 23.22 -5.91
N MET A 198 -5.43 22.06 -5.24
CA MET A 198 -6.55 21.72 -4.36
C MET A 198 -6.65 22.66 -3.15
N THR A 199 -5.53 22.98 -2.51
CA THR A 199 -5.50 23.92 -1.37
C THR A 199 -5.93 25.32 -1.78
N THR A 200 -5.50 25.76 -2.97
CA THR A 200 -5.89 27.07 -3.52
C THR A 200 -7.39 27.13 -3.77
N MET A 201 -7.99 26.09 -4.35
CA MET A 201 -9.45 26.01 -4.53
C MET A 201 -10.21 26.07 -3.20
N LYS A 202 -9.74 25.37 -2.16
CA LYS A 202 -10.37 25.39 -0.84
C LYS A 202 -10.41 26.78 -0.20
N ASN A 203 -9.43 27.63 -0.50
CA ASN A 203 -9.36 29.01 0.03
C ASN A 203 -10.20 30.03 -0.77
N ILE A 204 -10.70 29.65 -1.95
CA ILE A 204 -11.49 30.55 -2.82
C ILE A 204 -12.98 30.53 -2.44
N TYR A 205 -13.42 29.57 -1.61
CA TYR A 205 -14.81 29.41 -1.17
C TYR A 205 -15.00 29.67 0.33
#